data_AF-X1VQ87-F1
#
_entry.id   AF-X1VQ87-F1
#
_cell.length_a   1.000
_cell.length_b   1.000
_cell.length_c   1.000
_cell.angle_alpha   90.00
_cell.angle_beta   90.00
_cell.angle_gamma   90.00
#
_symmetry.space_group_name_H-M   'P 1'
#
loop_
_entity.id
_entity.type
_entity.pdbx_description
1 polymer ?
#
loop_
_entity_poly.entity_id
_entity_poly.type
_entity_poly.pdbx_seq_one_letter_code
_entity_poly.pdbx_strand_id
1 'polypeptide(L)'
;AGAPQGEYKSLSEYLGKIPDSTVLVLVDGKIKSKNPLFSELSTRAKVMSEKPAEVKKVTDYAADMTLPAKLRTDAIEQLGNISTREAFLALLELAANEGLIVKERDLALKKAREVLKKTSLQ
;
A
#
# COMPACT_ATOMS: atom_id res chain seq x y z
N ALA A 1 17.64 -36.91 4.90
CA ALA A 1 17.96 -36.00 3.79
C ALA A 1 17.00 -34.81 3.88
N GLY A 2 17.53 -33.61 4.14
CA GLY A 2 16.72 -32.39 4.21
C GLY A 2 16.25 -31.95 2.82
N ALA A 3 15.07 -31.36 2.73
CA ALA A 3 14.52 -30.84 1.49
C ALA A 3 15.51 -29.87 0.80
N PRO A 4 15.53 -29.79 -0.55
CA PRO A 4 16.36 -28.83 -1.26
C PRO A 4 15.95 -27.42 -0.81
N GLN A 5 16.90 -26.66 -0.28
CA GLN A 5 16.78 -25.22 -0.05
C GLN A 5 16.38 -24.59 -1.39
N GLY A 6 15.11 -24.19 -1.50
CA GLY A 6 14.64 -23.44 -2.66
C GLY A 6 15.54 -22.23 -2.85
N GLU A 7 16.06 -22.05 -4.06
CA GLU A 7 16.91 -20.92 -4.43
C GLU A 7 16.13 -19.61 -4.21
N TYR A 8 16.33 -18.99 -3.04
CA TYR A 8 15.89 -17.62 -2.82
C TYR A 8 16.86 -16.70 -3.55
N LYS A 9 16.36 -16.01 -4.58
CA LYS A 9 17.09 -15.01 -5.36
C LYS A 9 16.86 -13.61 -4.80
N SER A 10 17.83 -12.73 -5.01
CA SER A 10 17.72 -11.34 -4.55
C SER A 10 16.65 -10.59 -5.34
N LEU A 11 16.02 -9.58 -4.72
CA LEU A 11 14.97 -8.79 -5.38
C LEU A 11 15.55 -8.00 -6.58
N SER A 12 16.80 -7.55 -6.50
CA SER A 12 17.49 -6.84 -7.59
C SER A 12 17.58 -7.63 -8.88
N GLU A 13 17.70 -8.96 -8.82
CA GLU A 13 17.66 -9.84 -10.00
C GLU A 13 16.32 -9.77 -10.74
N TYR A 14 15.24 -9.37 -10.05
CA TYR A 14 13.92 -9.19 -10.63
C TYR A 14 13.61 -7.73 -10.95
N LEU A 15 14.26 -6.75 -10.33
CA LEU A 15 14.01 -5.32 -10.59
C LEU A 15 14.22 -4.91 -12.06
N GLY A 16 15.07 -5.62 -12.82
CA GLY A 16 15.24 -5.38 -14.26
C GLY A 16 14.14 -5.96 -15.16
N LYS A 17 13.26 -6.81 -14.60
CA LYS A 17 12.14 -7.46 -15.31
C LYS A 17 10.78 -6.86 -14.95
N ILE A 18 10.77 -6.01 -13.92
CA ILE A 18 9.56 -5.37 -13.43
C ILE A 18 9.28 -4.14 -14.32
N PRO A 19 8.07 -4.02 -14.91
CA PRO A 19 7.71 -2.84 -15.69
C PRO A 19 7.80 -1.55 -14.84
N ASP A 20 8.16 -0.43 -15.48
CA ASP A 20 8.24 0.89 -14.82
C ASP A 20 6.91 1.34 -14.19
N SER A 21 5.78 0.79 -14.65
CA SER A 21 4.45 1.03 -14.07
C SER A 21 4.20 0.31 -12.74
N THR A 22 5.15 -0.50 -12.27
CA THR A 22 4.96 -1.30 -11.05
C THR A 22 5.12 -0.45 -9.80
N VAL A 23 4.11 -0.46 -8.94
CA VAL A 23 4.15 0.16 -7.63
C VAL A 23 4.45 -0.92 -6.58
N LEU A 24 5.61 -0.82 -5.93
CA LEU A 24 5.94 -1.63 -4.75
C LEU A 24 5.46 -0.90 -3.49
N VAL A 25 4.52 -1.51 -2.78
CA VAL A 25 4.12 -1.03 -1.44
C VAL A 25 4.72 -1.96 -0.40
N LEU A 26 5.59 -1.39 0.41
CA LEU A 26 6.29 -2.12 1.45
C LEU A 26 5.42 -2.09 2.71
N VAL A 27 4.69 -3.19 2.89
CA VAL A 27 3.72 -3.40 3.95
C VAL A 27 4.40 -4.12 5.12
N ASP A 28 5.04 -3.31 5.97
CA ASP A 28 5.35 -3.54 7.38
C ASP A 28 6.23 -2.34 7.75
N GLY A 29 5.83 -1.55 8.75
CA GLY A 29 6.45 -0.26 9.13
C GLY A 29 7.89 -0.37 9.66
N LYS A 30 8.60 -1.46 9.37
CA LYS A 30 9.96 -1.78 9.82
C LYS A 30 11.01 -1.64 8.72
N ILE A 31 10.74 -0.86 7.69
CA ILE A 31 11.79 -0.44 6.77
C ILE A 31 12.61 0.69 7.40
N LYS A 32 13.57 0.26 8.23
CA LYS A 32 14.59 1.14 8.80
C LYS A 32 15.71 1.32 7.78
N SER A 33 16.48 2.40 7.91
CA SER A 33 17.64 2.70 7.05
C SER A 33 18.69 1.57 6.94
N LYS A 34 18.67 0.61 7.88
CA LYS A 34 19.52 -0.61 7.87
C LYS A 34 18.87 -1.83 7.20
N ASN A 35 17.72 -1.71 6.55
CA ASN A 35 17.06 -2.82 5.87
C ASN A 35 17.75 -3.09 4.52
N PRO A 36 18.26 -4.31 4.26
CA PRO A 36 18.89 -4.65 2.98
C PRO A 36 17.99 -4.40 1.77
N LEU A 37 16.67 -4.65 1.89
CA LEU A 37 15.69 -4.35 0.85
C LEU A 37 15.59 -2.84 0.59
N PHE A 38 15.71 -2.01 1.63
CA PHE A 38 15.72 -0.56 1.44
C PHE A 38 16.98 -0.09 0.73
N SER A 39 18.15 -0.61 1.12
CA SER A 39 19.41 -0.26 0.45
C SER A 39 19.35 -0.63 -1.04
N GLU A 40 18.84 -1.81 -1.35
CA GLU A 40 18.69 -2.33 -2.71
C GLU A 40 17.67 -1.53 -3.53
N LEU A 41 16.53 -1.16 -2.91
CA LEU A 41 15.48 -0.37 -3.55
C LEU A 41 15.78 1.12 -3.60
N SER A 42 16.61 1.67 -2.72
CA SER A 42 16.81 3.13 -2.59
C SER A 42 17.28 3.81 -3.88
N THR A 43 17.98 3.08 -4.74
CA THR A 43 18.45 3.56 -6.05
C THR A 43 17.37 3.54 -7.13
N ARG A 44 16.27 2.82 -6.90
CA ARG A 44 15.19 2.57 -7.88
C ARG A 44 13.78 2.91 -7.39
N ALA A 45 13.63 3.24 -6.10
CA ALA A 45 12.36 3.51 -5.46
C ALA A 45 12.36 4.92 -4.86
N LYS A 46 11.29 5.66 -5.12
CA LYS A 46 11.04 6.94 -4.46
C LYS A 46 10.28 6.68 -3.14
N VAL A 47 10.84 7.14 -2.02
CA VAL A 47 10.10 7.18 -0.75
C VAL A 47 8.99 8.23 -0.89
N MET A 48 7.74 7.80 -0.79
CA MET A 48 6.58 8.69 -0.82
C MET A 48 6.07 8.86 0.61
N SER A 49 6.28 10.06 1.17
CA SER A 49 5.87 10.37 2.55
C SER A 49 4.78 11.44 2.64
N GLU A 50 4.49 12.15 1.54
CA GLU A 50 3.54 13.26 1.56
C GLU A 50 2.25 12.88 0.85
N LYS A 51 1.22 12.59 1.65
CA LYS A 51 -0.17 12.57 1.18
C LYS A 51 -0.71 13.99 1.16
N PRO A 52 -1.51 14.38 0.15
CA PRO A 52 -2.29 15.61 0.18
C PRO A 52 -3.08 15.71 1.49
N ALA A 53 -3.22 16.90 2.04
CA ALA A 53 -3.82 17.11 3.37
C ALA A 53 -5.22 16.46 3.49
N GLU A 54 -6.00 16.46 2.41
CA GLU A 54 -7.31 15.83 2.34
C GLU A 54 -7.23 14.31 2.41
N VAL A 55 -6.37 13.68 1.59
CA VAL A 55 -6.14 12.23 1.62
C VAL A 55 -5.65 11.80 3.00
N LYS A 56 -4.74 12.55 3.61
CA LYS A 56 -4.23 12.27 4.95
C LYS A 56 -5.36 12.25 5.98
N LYS A 57 -6.19 13.30 6.03
CA LYS A 57 -7.32 13.37 6.98
C LYS A 57 -8.27 12.18 6.83
N VAL A 58 -8.68 11.86 5.61
CA VAL A 58 -9.60 10.73 5.37
C VAL A 58 -8.95 9.39 5.74
N THR A 59 -7.64 9.24 5.49
CA THR A 59 -6.88 8.05 5.92
C THR A 59 -6.83 7.93 7.44
N ASP A 60 -6.61 9.04 8.15
CA ASP A 60 -6.57 9.06 9.61
C ASP A 60 -7.93 8.63 10.20
N TYR A 61 -9.05 9.11 9.63
CA TYR A 61 -10.40 8.64 10.01
C TYR A 61 -10.61 7.15 9.74
N ALA A 62 -10.14 6.65 8.59
CA ALA A 62 -10.27 5.24 8.23
C ALA A 62 -9.45 4.32 9.17
N ALA A 63 -8.37 4.82 9.77
CA ALA A 63 -7.49 4.06 10.66
C ALA A 63 -7.87 4.18 12.16
N ASP A 64 -8.75 5.10 12.53
CA ASP A 64 -9.09 5.37 13.93
C ASP A 64 -10.07 4.34 14.51
N MET A 65 -9.52 3.36 15.21
CA MET A 65 -10.28 2.28 15.87
C MET A 65 -11.18 2.77 17.03
N THR A 66 -11.09 4.03 17.45
CA THR A 66 -12.02 4.64 18.42
C THR A 66 -13.34 5.06 17.77
N LEU A 67 -13.38 5.19 16.44
CA LEU A 67 -14.59 5.51 15.70
C LEU A 67 -15.48 4.29 15.49
N PRO A 68 -16.80 4.48 15.29
CA PRO A 68 -17.67 3.41 14.80
C PRO A 68 -17.19 2.84 13.45
N ALA A 69 -17.31 1.53 13.28
CA ALA A 69 -16.90 0.83 12.05
C ALA A 69 -17.53 1.42 10.77
N LYS A 70 -18.76 1.93 10.86
CA LYS A 70 -19.42 2.60 9.74
C LYS A 70 -18.65 3.83 9.28
N LEU A 71 -18.20 4.69 10.20
CA LEU A 71 -17.45 5.90 9.83
C LEU A 71 -16.10 5.55 9.19
N ARG A 72 -15.41 4.52 9.70
CA ARG A 72 -14.18 4.02 9.07
C ARG A 72 -14.45 3.46 7.67
N THR A 73 -15.52 2.68 7.50
CA THR A 73 -15.93 2.12 6.21
C THR A 73 -16.24 3.23 5.21
N ASP A 74 -17.01 4.24 5.60
CA ASP A 74 -17.37 5.39 4.76
C ASP A 74 -16.11 6.18 4.35
N ALA A 75 -15.13 6.33 5.24
CA ALA A 75 -13.84 6.96 4.92
C ALA A 75 -13.02 6.15 3.90
N ILE A 76 -13.01 4.81 4.01
CA ILE A 76 -12.39 3.93 3.00
C ILE A 76 -13.07 4.10 1.63
N GLU A 77 -14.39 4.18 1.60
CA GLU A 77 -15.13 4.43 0.35
C GLU A 77 -14.82 5.81 -0.23
N GLN A 78 -14.73 6.83 0.62
CA GLN A 78 -14.37 8.19 0.21
C GLN A 78 -12.98 8.23 -0.45
N LEU A 79 -11.98 7.54 0.10
CA LEU A 79 -10.67 7.40 -0.54
C LEU A 79 -10.79 6.76 -1.93
N GLY A 80 -11.62 5.73 -2.08
CA GLY A 80 -11.89 5.11 -3.38
C GLY A 80 -12.56 6.05 -4.40
N ASN A 81 -13.28 7.06 -3.93
CA ASN A 81 -13.94 8.06 -4.78
C ASN A 81 -12.99 9.18 -5.21
N ILE A 82 -12.03 9.58 -4.37
CA ILE A 82 -11.00 10.58 -4.71
C ILE A 82 -10.27 10.19 -6.01
N SER A 83 -10.10 8.89 -6.28
CA SER A 83 -9.60 8.36 -7.55
C SER A 83 -8.24 8.93 -8.02
N THR A 84 -7.39 9.36 -7.08
CA THR A 84 -6.01 9.80 -7.35
C THR A 84 -4.99 8.72 -7.00
N ARG A 85 -3.76 8.88 -7.50
CA ARG A 85 -2.64 8.01 -7.14
C ARG A 85 -2.37 8.00 -5.63
N GLU A 86 -2.52 9.15 -4.97
CA GLU A 86 -2.29 9.29 -3.54
C GLU A 86 -3.38 8.58 -2.73
N ALA A 87 -4.64 8.64 -3.19
CA ALA A 87 -5.73 7.87 -2.58
C ALA A 87 -5.55 6.36 -2.78
N PHE A 88 -5.07 5.94 -3.95
CA PHE A 88 -4.68 4.54 -4.20
C PHE A 88 -3.63 4.05 -3.19
N LEU A 89 -2.56 4.83 -2.96
CA LEU A 89 -1.51 4.46 -2.00
C LEU A 89 -2.05 4.42 -0.56
N ALA A 90 -2.88 5.38 -0.17
CA ALA A 90 -3.53 5.38 1.14
C ALA A 90 -4.41 4.12 1.36
N LEU A 91 -5.13 3.67 0.34
CA LEU A 91 -5.92 2.44 0.40
C LEU A 91 -5.05 1.19 0.57
N LEU A 92 -3.87 1.14 -0.07
CA LEU A 92 -2.93 0.03 0.12
C LEU A 92 -2.33 0.02 1.54
N GLU A 93 -2.05 1.18 2.12
CA GLU A 93 -1.64 1.29 3.52
C GLU A 93 -2.73 0.82 4.50
N LEU A 94 -4.00 1.11 4.22
CA LEU A 94 -5.12 0.63 5.04
C LEU A 94 -5.31 -0.89 4.90
N ALA A 95 -5.20 -1.44 3.70
CA ALA A 95 -5.27 -2.90 3.47
C ALA A 95 -4.16 -3.66 4.21
N ALA A 96 -3.01 -3.01 4.34
CA ALA A 96 -1.81 -3.43 5.04
C ALA A 96 -1.88 -3.31 6.58
N ASN A 97 -2.80 -2.50 7.10
CA ASN A 97 -2.85 -2.18 8.51
C ASN A 97 -3.46 -3.34 9.33
N GLU A 98 -2.62 -4.12 10.01
CA GLU A 98 -3.05 -5.24 10.86
C GLU A 98 -3.89 -4.83 12.08
N GLY A 99 -3.89 -3.54 12.44
CA GLY A 99 -4.77 -3.00 13.48
C GLY A 99 -6.23 -2.84 13.04
N LEU A 100 -6.50 -2.84 11.73
CA LEU A 100 -7.86 -2.82 11.18
C LEU A 100 -8.45 -4.22 11.12
N ILE A 101 -9.78 -4.29 11.18
CA ILE A 101 -10.49 -5.57 10.99
C ILE A 101 -10.36 -6.05 9.54
N VAL A 102 -10.37 -7.37 9.34
CA VAL A 102 -10.19 -8.01 8.03
C VAL A 102 -11.15 -7.44 6.97
N LYS A 103 -12.42 -7.21 7.31
CA LYS A 103 -13.41 -6.66 6.38
C LYS A 103 -13.06 -5.27 5.86
N GLU A 104 -12.50 -4.41 6.71
CA GLU A 104 -12.08 -3.05 6.34
C GLU A 104 -10.83 -3.09 5.46
N ARG A 105 -9.89 -3.99 5.78
CA ARG A 105 -8.70 -4.23 4.95
C ARG A 105 -9.05 -4.76 3.55
N ASP A 106 -9.97 -5.71 3.48
CA ASP A 106 -10.46 -6.27 2.21
C ASP A 106 -11.19 -5.20 1.38
N LEU A 107 -11.99 -4.35 2.03
CA LEU A 107 -12.63 -3.22 1.37
C LEU A 107 -11.61 -2.22 0.83
N ALA A 108 -10.58 -1.88 1.61
CA ALA A 108 -9.52 -0.97 1.17
C ALA A 108 -8.80 -1.53 -0.06
N LEU A 109 -8.48 -2.83 -0.07
CA LEU A 109 -7.88 -3.49 -1.23
C LEU A 109 -8.80 -3.49 -2.45
N LYS A 110 -10.10 -3.71 -2.25
CA LYS A 110 -11.11 -3.62 -3.32
C LYS A 110 -11.15 -2.22 -3.92
N LYS A 111 -11.21 -1.18 -3.09
CA LYS A 111 -11.21 0.22 -3.52
C LYS A 111 -9.92 0.61 -4.23
N ALA A 112 -8.75 0.14 -3.77
CA ALA A 112 -7.48 0.36 -4.46
C ALA A 112 -7.52 -0.19 -5.90
N ARG A 113 -8.05 -1.40 -6.09
CA ARG A 113 -8.22 -1.99 -7.44
C ARG A 113 -9.17 -1.17 -8.32
N GLU A 114 -10.24 -0.62 -7.74
CA GLU A 114 -11.18 0.26 -8.46
C GLU A 114 -10.50 1.56 -8.93
N VAL A 115 -9.71 2.20 -8.06
CA VAL A 115 -8.95 3.40 -8.42
C VAL A 115 -7.98 3.10 -9.55
N LEU A 116 -7.21 2.01 -9.45
CA LEU A 116 -6.24 1.62 -10.49
C LEU A 116 -6.91 1.48 -11.86
N LYS A 117 -8.06 0.80 -11.93
CA LYS A 117 -8.83 0.64 -13.17
C LYS A 117 -9.29 1.98 -13.75
N LYS A 118 -9.76 2.90 -12.90
CA LYS A 118 -10.20 4.23 -13.35
C LYS A 118 -9.03 5.06 -13.89
N THR A 119 -7.90 5.05 -13.19
CA THR A 119 -6.70 5.81 -13.60
C THR A 119 -6.01 5.23 -14.84
N SER A 120 -6.19 3.94 -15.14
CA SER A 120 -5.65 3.31 -16.35
C SER A 120 -6.52 3.49 -17.60
N LEU A 121 -7.76 3.97 -17.44
CA LEU A 121 -8.71 4.22 -18.54
C LEU A 121 -8.72 5.69 -19.00
N GLN A 122 -7.90 6.54 -18.37
CA GLN A 122 -7.67 7.94 -18.75
C GLN A 122 -6.33 8.05 -19.49
#